data_AF-A0A8T0EUJ7-F1
#
_entry.id   AF-A0A8T0EUJ7-F1
#
_cell.length_a   1.000
_cell.length_b   1.000
_cell.length_c   1.000
_cell.angle_alpha   90.00
_cell.angle_beta   90.00
_cell.angle_gamma   90.00
#
_symmetry.space_group_name_H-M   'P 1'
#
loop_
_entity.id
_entity.type
_entity.pdbx_description
1 polymer ?
#
loop_
_entity_poly.entity_id
_entity_poly.type
_entity_poly.pdbx_seq_one_letter_code
_entity_poly.pdbx_strand_id
1 'polypeptide(L)'
;MFQEKLHLQCDGRCLAQTSKVPGAHSWIQVGTSFLSGRDLISCIHVRLGVLYSGARVTRGRDKDHLCSRGCSQPETLSHIIQTCYSTHGARIQRHDAICKYLARVFGDRGCAVHEEPHFQTSLGVQKPDLVVYTPKRVLVLDVQVIKDHETNEVPEPWLRPKRLTPKPKFPMDKNVFISSLQKKVEEALKLVPAESFSGLKRKRPTWSEMKLGRKKRDFVDTILISEIKEEEPEWVNYDQDEVTVKFQIADSIFDYLVNDTVNLIKDLKKKSYLFIGNMT
;
A
#
# COMPACT_ATOMS: atom_id res chain seq x y z
N MET A 1 20.02 -26.58 7.69
CA MET A 1 19.46 -26.77 9.05
C MET A 1 19.22 -25.47 9.84
N PHE A 2 20.23 -24.65 10.18
CA PHE A 2 19.98 -23.39 10.95
C PHE A 2 19.32 -22.28 10.12
N GLN A 3 19.75 -22.11 8.87
CA GLN A 3 19.21 -21.09 7.97
C GLN A 3 17.71 -21.31 7.69
N GLU A 4 17.29 -22.55 7.42
CA GLU A 4 15.88 -22.88 7.18
C GLU A 4 15.03 -22.64 8.42
N LYS A 5 15.52 -23.02 9.61
CA LYS A 5 14.83 -22.73 10.88
C LYS A 5 14.67 -21.22 11.10
N LEU A 6 15.69 -20.43 10.77
CA LEU A 6 15.62 -18.97 10.83
C LEU A 6 14.57 -18.42 9.84
N HIS A 7 14.57 -18.88 8.60
CA HIS A 7 13.61 -18.44 7.58
C HIS A 7 12.14 -18.78 7.90
N LEU A 8 11.88 -19.76 8.76
CA LEU A 8 10.54 -20.07 9.23
C LEU A 8 10.06 -19.12 10.33
N GLN A 9 10.99 -18.48 11.05
CA GLN A 9 10.69 -17.55 12.14
C GLN A 9 10.29 -16.17 11.62
N CYS A 10 9.53 -15.42 12.43
CA CYS A 10 9.04 -14.09 12.09
C CYS A 10 10.14 -13.10 11.63
N ASP A 11 11.34 -13.14 12.21
CA ASP A 11 12.45 -12.25 11.80
C ASP A 11 13.20 -12.74 10.58
N GLY A 12 13.40 -14.05 10.48
CA GLY A 12 14.23 -14.62 9.43
C GLY A 12 13.47 -14.87 8.14
N ARG A 13 12.12 -14.86 8.17
CA ARG A 13 11.27 -15.03 7.00
C ARG A 13 11.61 -14.05 5.87
N CYS A 14 11.80 -12.78 6.22
CA CYS A 14 12.23 -11.74 5.28
C CYS A 14 13.63 -11.99 4.68
N LEU A 15 14.50 -12.74 5.36
CA LEU A 15 15.86 -13.02 4.89
C LEU A 15 15.93 -14.20 3.91
N ALA A 16 14.82 -14.92 3.70
CA ALA A 16 14.81 -16.14 2.90
C ALA A 16 15.28 -15.94 1.45
N GLN A 17 14.99 -14.77 0.87
CA GLN A 17 15.32 -14.43 -0.52
C GLN A 17 16.57 -13.55 -0.66
N THR A 18 17.18 -13.13 0.46
CA THR A 18 18.35 -12.24 0.48
C THR A 18 19.51 -12.79 -0.36
N SER A 19 19.74 -14.11 -0.35
CA SER A 19 20.84 -14.73 -1.11
C SER A 19 20.68 -14.60 -2.62
N LYS A 20 19.46 -14.34 -3.13
CA LYS A 20 19.19 -14.20 -4.56
C LYS A 20 19.60 -12.83 -5.12
N VAL A 21 19.78 -11.83 -4.25
CA VAL A 21 20.07 -10.44 -4.64
C VAL A 21 21.28 -9.87 -3.87
N PRO A 22 22.48 -10.45 -4.04
CA PRO A 22 23.67 -10.06 -3.26
C PRO A 22 24.03 -8.58 -3.40
N GLY A 23 23.80 -7.98 -4.59
CA GLY A 23 24.04 -6.55 -4.83
C GLY A 23 23.24 -5.63 -3.89
N ALA A 24 21.98 -5.96 -3.60
CA ALA A 24 21.11 -5.19 -2.71
C ALA A 24 21.55 -5.23 -1.23
N HIS A 25 22.45 -6.14 -0.88
CA HIS A 25 22.91 -6.38 0.48
C HIS A 25 24.41 -6.12 0.67
N SER A 26 25.11 -5.75 -0.41
CA SER A 26 26.54 -5.44 -0.42
C SER A 26 26.93 -4.34 0.58
N TRP A 27 26.04 -3.38 0.83
CA TRP A 27 26.23 -2.27 1.79
C TRP A 27 26.50 -2.73 3.23
N ILE A 28 26.15 -3.97 3.58
CA ILE A 28 26.39 -4.55 4.90
C ILE A 28 27.86 -4.97 5.07
N GLN A 29 28.44 -5.52 4.01
CA GLN A 29 29.81 -6.06 4.02
C GLN A 29 30.85 -4.99 3.68
N VAL A 30 30.55 -4.18 2.66
CA VAL A 30 31.46 -3.16 2.13
C VAL A 30 31.37 -1.86 2.93
N GLY A 31 30.29 -1.68 3.68
CA GLY A 31 29.94 -0.40 4.28
C GLY A 31 29.50 0.62 3.24
N THR A 32 29.12 1.81 3.70
CA THR A 32 28.75 2.92 2.81
C THR A 32 29.34 4.21 3.35
N SER A 33 30.00 5.01 2.50
CA SER A 33 30.44 6.36 2.87
C SER A 33 29.29 7.36 3.04
N PHE A 34 28.08 6.98 2.61
CA PHE A 34 26.88 7.82 2.64
C PHE A 34 26.14 7.82 3.99
N LEU A 35 26.40 6.84 4.86
CA LEU A 35 25.70 6.71 6.15
C LEU A 35 26.67 6.98 7.30
N SER A 36 26.19 7.71 8.31
CA SER A 36 26.91 7.77 9.57
C SER A 36 26.91 6.38 10.23
N GLY A 37 27.87 6.10 11.13
CA GLY A 37 27.89 4.84 11.86
C GLY A 37 26.59 4.57 12.63
N ARG A 38 25.95 5.63 13.16
CA ARG A 38 24.65 5.55 13.83
C ARG A 38 23.53 5.12 12.87
N ASP A 39 23.51 5.69 11.67
CA ASP A 39 22.48 5.38 10.68
C ASP A 39 22.68 3.97 10.11
N LEU A 40 23.93 3.55 9.90
CA LEU A 40 24.26 2.19 9.50
C LEU A 40 23.74 1.16 10.51
N ILE A 41 23.98 1.40 11.81
CA ILE A 41 23.44 0.55 12.90
C ILE A 41 21.90 0.54 12.85
N SER A 42 21.26 1.70 12.63
CA SER A 42 19.80 1.80 12.53
C SER A 42 19.25 1.01 11.33
N CYS A 43 19.90 1.08 10.17
CA CYS A 43 19.55 0.29 8.99
C CYS A 43 19.70 -1.22 9.24
N ILE A 44 20.77 -1.63 9.93
CA ILE A 44 20.96 -3.03 10.37
C ILE A 44 19.82 -3.43 11.32
N HIS A 45 19.40 -2.55 12.22
CA HIS A 45 18.29 -2.84 13.12
C HIS A 45 16.96 -3.08 12.38
N VAL A 46 16.66 -2.24 11.38
CA VAL A 46 15.48 -2.40 10.52
C VAL A 46 15.54 -3.73 9.75
N ARG A 47 16.72 -4.05 9.22
CA ARG A 47 16.97 -5.27 8.42
C ARG A 47 16.81 -6.55 9.23
N LEU A 48 17.46 -6.63 10.38
CA LEU A 48 17.37 -7.79 11.28
C LEU A 48 16.03 -7.88 12.01
N GLY A 49 15.17 -6.88 11.82
CA GLY A 49 13.88 -6.81 12.45
C GLY A 49 13.96 -6.59 13.97
N VAL A 50 15.07 -6.01 14.47
CA VAL A 50 15.35 -5.88 15.92
C VAL A 50 14.78 -4.64 16.57
N LEU A 51 14.19 -3.75 15.78
CA LEU A 51 13.41 -2.64 16.32
C LEU A 51 12.19 -3.15 17.10
N TYR A 52 11.70 -2.30 17.99
CA TYR A 52 10.50 -2.57 18.77
C TYR A 52 9.31 -2.90 17.85
N SER A 53 8.64 -4.01 18.13
CA SER A 53 7.36 -4.38 17.55
C SER A 53 6.63 -5.32 18.51
N GLY A 54 5.30 -5.31 18.50
CA GLY A 54 4.48 -6.21 19.31
C GLY A 54 4.90 -7.68 19.14
N ALA A 55 5.08 -8.12 17.88
CA ALA A 55 5.55 -9.47 17.56
C ALA A 55 6.96 -9.82 18.09
N ARG A 56 7.77 -8.83 18.47
CA ARG A 56 9.07 -9.04 19.13
C ARG A 56 8.95 -9.09 20.63
N VAL A 57 8.17 -8.19 21.23
CA VAL A 57 8.03 -8.05 22.69
C VAL A 57 7.29 -9.23 23.31
N THR A 58 6.35 -9.81 22.57
CA THR A 58 5.52 -10.95 23.02
C THR A 58 6.17 -12.30 22.78
N ARG A 59 7.39 -12.35 22.24
CA ARG A 59 8.07 -13.62 21.97
C ARG A 59 8.27 -14.44 23.21
N GLY A 60 7.96 -15.73 23.10
CA GLY A 60 8.04 -16.68 24.22
C GLY A 60 7.06 -16.36 25.35
N ARG A 61 6.08 -15.48 25.11
CA ARG A 61 5.02 -15.13 26.06
C ARG A 61 3.68 -15.49 25.45
N ASP A 62 2.75 -15.84 26.32
CA ASP A 62 1.35 -16.05 25.94
C ASP A 62 0.62 -14.70 25.95
N LYS A 63 0.90 -13.89 24.91
CA LYS A 63 0.29 -12.58 24.70
C LYS A 63 0.03 -12.38 23.22
N ASP A 64 -1.12 -11.81 22.90
CA ASP A 64 -1.41 -11.40 21.54
C ASP A 64 -0.41 -10.33 21.06
N HIS A 65 -0.13 -10.39 19.77
CA HIS A 65 0.86 -9.60 19.08
C HIS A 65 0.27 -8.87 17.88
N LEU A 66 -1.05 -8.64 17.85
CA LEU A 66 -1.69 -7.76 16.88
C LEU A 66 -1.16 -6.33 16.96
N CYS A 67 -1.39 -5.59 15.87
CA CYS A 67 -1.01 -4.20 15.76
C CYS A 67 -1.66 -3.35 16.86
N SER A 68 -0.82 -2.68 17.66
CA SER A 68 -1.26 -1.75 18.70
C SER A 68 -2.00 -0.53 18.16
N ARG A 69 -1.93 -0.29 16.84
CA ARG A 69 -2.72 0.73 16.14
C ARG A 69 -4.08 0.20 15.65
N GLY A 70 -4.48 -1.03 15.97
CA GLY A 70 -5.81 -1.55 15.63
C GLY A 70 -5.91 -2.20 14.24
N CYS A 71 -4.79 -2.60 13.63
CA CYS A 71 -4.85 -3.48 12.46
C CYS A 71 -5.05 -4.94 12.91
N SER A 72 -5.81 -5.73 12.15
CA SER A 72 -6.04 -7.17 12.38
C SER A 72 -4.85 -8.08 12.04
N GLN A 73 -3.65 -7.50 11.92
CA GLN A 73 -2.43 -8.19 11.48
C GLN A 73 -1.40 -8.17 12.62
N PRO A 74 -0.57 -9.24 12.74
CA PRO A 74 0.58 -9.24 13.63
C PRO A 74 1.44 -7.98 13.51
N GLU A 75 1.78 -7.35 14.63
CA GLU A 75 2.65 -6.18 14.72
C GLU A 75 4.11 -6.54 14.46
N THR A 76 4.40 -6.91 13.22
CA THR A 76 5.74 -7.10 12.70
C THR A 76 6.29 -5.78 12.17
N LEU A 77 7.61 -5.65 12.08
CA LEU A 77 8.19 -4.48 11.44
C LEU A 77 7.85 -4.39 9.95
N SER A 78 7.56 -5.51 9.28
CA SER A 78 7.06 -5.48 7.92
C SER A 78 5.67 -4.84 7.88
N HIS A 79 4.76 -5.29 8.74
CA HIS A 79 3.44 -4.68 8.90
C HIS A 79 3.56 -3.17 9.17
N ILE A 80 4.33 -2.77 10.20
CA ILE A 80 4.49 -1.36 10.58
C ILE A 80 5.01 -0.52 9.41
N ILE A 81 6.02 -1.00 8.69
CA ILE A 81 6.70 -0.19 7.67
C ILE A 81 5.98 -0.23 6.32
N GLN A 82 5.31 -1.32 5.96
CA GLN A 82 4.80 -1.55 4.60
C GLN A 82 3.28 -1.45 4.47
N THR A 83 2.53 -1.87 5.49
CA THR A 83 1.08 -2.06 5.34
C THR A 83 0.28 -1.21 6.31
N CYS A 84 0.80 -0.96 7.52
CA CYS A 84 0.08 -0.29 8.60
C CYS A 84 -0.41 1.10 8.18
N TYR A 85 -1.70 1.37 8.37
CA TYR A 85 -2.28 2.66 8.00
C TYR A 85 -1.63 3.82 8.76
N SER A 86 -1.19 3.60 10.01
CA SER A 86 -0.59 4.64 10.85
C SER A 86 0.72 5.20 10.28
N THR A 87 1.41 4.45 9.42
CA THR A 87 2.67 4.86 8.79
C THR A 87 2.51 5.24 7.33
N HIS A 88 1.27 5.29 6.82
CA HIS A 88 0.98 5.55 5.41
C HIS A 88 1.71 6.77 4.85
N GLY A 89 1.65 7.91 5.53
CA GLY A 89 2.37 9.13 5.13
C GLY A 89 3.89 8.94 5.08
N ALA A 90 4.48 8.21 6.03
CA ALA A 90 5.91 7.88 6.01
C ALA A 90 6.28 6.88 4.91
N ARG A 91 5.33 6.09 4.40
CA ARG A 91 5.55 5.26 3.20
C ARG A 91 5.60 6.13 1.95
N ILE A 92 4.65 7.04 1.80
CA ILE A 92 4.60 8.00 0.69
C ILE A 92 5.89 8.84 0.68
N GLN A 93 6.28 9.41 1.81
CA GLN A 93 7.51 10.21 1.89
C GLN A 93 8.78 9.44 1.47
N ARG A 94 8.87 8.15 1.83
CA ARG A 94 10.00 7.31 1.39
C ARG A 94 9.99 7.05 -0.11
N HIS A 95 8.80 6.76 -0.66
CA HIS A 95 8.60 6.60 -2.09
C HIS A 95 9.03 7.87 -2.83
N ASP A 96 8.47 9.02 -2.44
CA ASP A 96 8.74 10.31 -3.09
C ASP A 96 10.22 10.70 -2.98
N ALA A 97 10.87 10.42 -1.84
CA ALA A 97 12.29 10.66 -1.66
C ALA A 97 13.14 9.86 -2.66
N ILE A 98 12.76 8.61 -2.94
CA ILE A 98 13.44 7.77 -3.93
C ILE A 98 13.16 8.28 -5.34
N CYS A 99 11.91 8.65 -5.65
CA CYS A 99 11.57 9.23 -6.94
C CYS A 99 12.37 10.50 -7.23
N LYS A 100 12.42 11.44 -6.26
CA LYS A 100 13.22 12.67 -6.35
C LYS A 100 14.71 12.39 -6.49
N TYR A 101 15.23 11.42 -5.74
CA TYR A 101 16.63 11.01 -5.85
C TYR A 101 16.95 10.50 -7.26
N LEU A 102 16.12 9.61 -7.81
CA LEU A 102 16.28 9.08 -9.16
C LEU A 102 16.16 10.19 -10.21
N ALA A 103 15.16 11.07 -10.08
CA ALA A 103 14.96 12.20 -10.98
C ALA A 103 16.20 13.09 -11.03
N ARG A 104 16.78 13.43 -9.87
CA ARG A 104 18.05 14.16 -9.78
C ARG A 104 19.20 13.42 -10.47
N VAL A 105 19.39 12.13 -10.19
CA VAL A 105 20.48 11.33 -10.79
C VAL A 105 20.38 11.28 -12.32
N PHE A 106 19.17 11.19 -12.87
CA PHE A 106 18.96 11.24 -14.31
C PHE A 106 19.13 12.65 -14.89
N GLY A 107 18.66 13.67 -14.17
CA GLY A 107 18.85 15.09 -14.52
C GLY A 107 20.34 15.48 -14.60
N ASP A 108 21.13 15.05 -13.62
CA ASP A 108 22.59 15.28 -13.58
C ASP A 108 23.32 14.61 -14.76
N ARG A 109 22.73 13.57 -15.34
CA ARG A 109 23.22 12.88 -16.56
C ARG A 109 22.70 13.51 -17.85
N GLY A 110 22.04 14.66 -17.77
CA GLY A 110 21.48 15.38 -18.92
C GLY A 110 20.22 14.76 -19.52
N CYS A 111 19.52 13.89 -18.78
CA CYS A 111 18.24 13.34 -19.22
C CYS A 111 17.09 14.27 -18.79
N ALA A 112 16.08 14.44 -19.63
CA ALA A 112 14.86 15.14 -19.22
C ALA A 112 13.98 14.17 -18.43
N VAL A 113 13.57 14.55 -17.22
CA VAL A 113 12.77 13.72 -16.32
C VAL A 113 11.46 14.43 -16.00
N HIS A 114 10.36 13.70 -16.05
CA HIS A 114 9.05 14.14 -15.60
C HIS A 114 8.64 13.32 -14.37
N GLU A 115 8.34 14.01 -13.27
CA GLU A 115 7.83 13.44 -12.02
C GLU A 115 6.29 13.42 -12.04
N GLU A 116 5.70 12.27 -11.71
CA GLU A 116 4.25 12.00 -11.68
C GLU A 116 3.47 12.56 -12.90
N PRO A 117 3.91 12.32 -14.16
CA PRO A 117 3.22 12.85 -15.32
C PRO A 117 1.85 12.22 -15.54
N HIS A 118 0.90 13.04 -15.98
CA HIS A 118 -0.47 12.61 -16.25
C HIS A 118 -0.69 12.38 -17.75
N PHE A 119 -0.75 11.12 -18.17
CA PHE A 119 -0.99 10.75 -19.57
C PHE A 119 -2.43 10.33 -19.79
N GLN A 120 -3.13 11.02 -20.69
CA GLN A 120 -4.48 10.68 -21.06
C GLN A 120 -4.42 9.68 -22.23
N THR A 121 -4.79 8.43 -22.00
CA THR A 121 -4.75 7.34 -22.99
C THR A 121 -6.17 6.87 -23.34
N SER A 122 -6.32 6.03 -24.37
CA SER A 122 -7.61 5.39 -24.71
C SER A 122 -8.17 4.51 -23.59
N LEU A 123 -7.30 4.04 -22.69
CA LEU A 123 -7.64 3.23 -21.52
C LEU A 123 -7.94 4.06 -20.27
N GLY A 124 -7.77 5.39 -20.31
CA GLY A 124 -7.95 6.28 -19.16
C GLY A 124 -6.69 7.09 -18.82
N VAL A 125 -6.72 7.77 -17.68
CA VAL A 125 -5.57 8.52 -17.16
C VAL A 125 -4.55 7.53 -16.60
N GLN A 126 -3.32 7.62 -17.08
CA GLN A 126 -2.16 6.86 -16.64
C GLN A 126 -1.22 7.79 -15.89
N LYS A 127 -0.85 7.43 -14.67
CA LYS A 127 0.03 8.20 -13.78
C LYS A 127 1.22 7.34 -13.36
N PRO A 128 2.27 7.20 -14.21
CA PRO A 128 3.51 6.57 -13.78
C PRO A 128 4.29 7.50 -12.84
N ASP A 129 5.13 6.94 -11.95
CA ASP A 129 5.89 7.74 -10.99
C ASP A 129 6.96 8.62 -11.65
N LEU A 130 7.72 8.06 -12.61
CA LEU A 130 8.74 8.79 -13.35
C LEU A 130 8.75 8.43 -14.83
N VAL A 131 8.96 9.43 -15.68
CA VAL A 131 9.28 9.24 -17.09
C VAL A 131 10.58 9.94 -17.45
N VAL A 132 11.56 9.15 -17.91
CA VAL A 132 12.90 9.62 -18.25
C VAL A 132 13.09 9.56 -19.76
N TYR A 133 13.39 10.70 -20.35
CA TYR A 133 13.68 10.86 -21.77
C TYR A 133 15.20 10.85 -21.96
N THR A 134 15.68 9.80 -22.62
CA THR A 134 17.07 9.72 -23.08
C THR A 134 17.11 9.91 -24.59
N PRO A 135 18.26 10.29 -25.18
CA PRO A 135 18.37 10.49 -26.64
C PRO A 135 17.98 9.26 -27.48
N LYS A 136 18.06 8.05 -26.89
CA LYS A 136 17.81 6.79 -27.60
C LYS A 136 16.46 6.15 -27.25
N ARG A 137 15.89 6.45 -26.08
CA ARG A 137 14.69 5.77 -25.54
C ARG A 137 14.00 6.57 -24.46
N VAL A 138 12.71 6.29 -24.26
CA VAL A 138 11.94 6.75 -23.11
C VAL A 138 11.82 5.59 -22.11
N LEU A 139 12.11 5.85 -20.84
CA LEU A 139 11.96 4.91 -19.74
C LEU A 139 10.80 5.36 -18.87
N VAL A 140 9.85 4.46 -18.62
CA VAL A 140 8.78 4.65 -17.64
C VAL A 140 9.16 3.83 -16.43
N LEU A 141 9.24 4.47 -15.26
CA LEU A 141 9.67 3.84 -14.02
C LEU A 141 8.53 3.95 -13.00
N ASP A 142 8.18 2.80 -12.43
CA ASP A 142 7.25 2.64 -11.32
C ASP A 142 8.11 2.22 -10.12
N VAL A 143 8.16 3.06 -9.08
CA VAL A 143 9.09 2.92 -7.97
C VAL A 143 8.38 2.21 -6.84
N GLN A 144 8.92 1.06 -6.42
CA GLN A 144 8.34 0.30 -5.32
C GLN A 144 9.31 0.17 -4.15
N VAL A 145 8.85 0.53 -2.95
CA VAL A 145 9.63 0.44 -1.70
C VAL A 145 9.18 -0.77 -0.91
N ILE A 146 9.70 -1.94 -1.25
CA ILE A 146 9.29 -3.20 -0.60
C ILE A 146 10.19 -3.52 0.60
N LYS A 147 9.62 -4.14 1.63
CA LYS A 147 10.38 -4.91 2.64
C LYS A 147 9.94 -6.36 2.49
N ASP A 148 10.90 -7.23 2.20
CA ASP A 148 10.79 -8.64 1.82
C ASP A 148 9.53 -9.38 2.31
N HIS A 149 8.47 -9.33 1.49
CA HIS A 149 7.59 -10.41 1.02
C HIS A 149 6.26 -9.83 0.49
N GLU A 150 5.81 -10.33 -0.66
CA GLU A 150 4.39 -10.36 -0.99
C GLU A 150 3.68 -11.21 0.06
N THR A 151 2.74 -10.63 0.79
CA THR A 151 1.71 -11.41 1.45
C THR A 151 0.86 -12.01 0.34
N ASN A 152 1.15 -13.24 -0.07
CA ASN A 152 0.14 -14.15 -0.65
C ASN A 152 -0.85 -14.53 0.46
N GLU A 153 -1.40 -13.54 1.16
CA GLU A 153 -2.53 -13.72 2.04
C GLU A 153 -3.74 -13.75 1.12
N VAL A 154 -4.17 -14.97 0.78
CA VAL A 154 -5.52 -15.18 0.27
C VAL A 154 -6.44 -14.58 1.33
N PRO A 155 -7.23 -13.54 1.01
CA PRO A 155 -8.17 -12.98 1.97
C PRO A 155 -9.06 -14.11 2.47
N GLU A 156 -9.26 -14.18 3.78
CA GLU A 156 -10.21 -15.10 4.39
C GLU A 156 -11.54 -15.07 3.60
N PRO A 157 -12.22 -16.21 3.38
CA PRO A 157 -13.37 -16.30 2.47
C PRO A 157 -14.53 -15.32 2.74
N TRP A 158 -14.64 -14.82 3.97
CA TRP A 158 -15.65 -13.84 4.40
C TRP A 158 -15.18 -12.38 4.28
N LEU A 159 -13.92 -12.13 3.94
CA LEU A 159 -13.43 -10.82 3.55
C LEU A 159 -13.92 -10.54 2.13
N ARG A 160 -14.60 -9.41 1.95
CA ARG A 160 -14.94 -8.95 0.61
C ARG A 160 -13.63 -8.70 -0.15
N PRO A 161 -13.46 -9.25 -1.36
CA PRO A 161 -12.30 -8.91 -2.17
C PRO A 161 -12.32 -7.39 -2.36
N LYS A 162 -11.19 -6.73 -2.06
CA LYS A 162 -11.07 -5.29 -2.30
C LYS A 162 -11.52 -5.02 -3.73
N ARG A 163 -12.65 -4.32 -3.89
CA ARG A 163 -13.05 -3.76 -5.17
C ARG A 163 -12.14 -2.56 -5.44
N LEU A 164 -10.89 -2.85 -5.73
CA LEU A 164 -10.04 -1.89 -6.42
C LEU A 164 -10.75 -1.69 -7.75
N THR A 165 -11.29 -0.50 -8.00
CA THR A 165 -11.54 -0.10 -9.39
C THR A 165 -10.21 -0.36 -10.10
N PRO A 166 -10.15 -1.31 -11.05
CA PRO A 166 -8.88 -1.69 -11.63
C PRO A 166 -8.29 -0.42 -12.22
N LYS A 167 -7.18 0.05 -11.63
CA LYS A 167 -6.41 1.15 -12.22
C LYS A 167 -6.18 0.72 -13.67
N PRO A 168 -6.54 1.57 -14.63
CA PRO A 168 -6.45 1.19 -16.03
C PRO A 168 -5.02 0.73 -16.26
N LYS A 169 -4.86 -0.52 -16.73
CA LYS A 169 -3.52 -1.09 -16.86
C LYS A 169 -2.72 -0.24 -17.81
N PHE A 170 -1.49 0.07 -17.43
CA PHE A 170 -0.57 0.76 -18.32
C PHE A 170 -0.52 -0.01 -19.65
N PRO A 171 -0.66 0.66 -20.81
CA PRO A 171 -0.65 -0.02 -22.10
C PRO A 171 0.63 -0.84 -22.25
N MET A 172 0.50 -2.17 -22.27
CA MET A 172 1.66 -3.05 -22.46
C MET A 172 2.19 -2.99 -23.91
N ASP A 173 1.32 -2.60 -24.86
CA ASP A 173 1.72 -2.42 -26.26
C ASP A 173 2.41 -1.07 -26.47
N LYS A 174 3.72 -1.15 -26.70
CA LYS A 174 4.61 -0.02 -26.93
C LYS A 174 4.13 0.87 -28.09
N ASN A 175 3.53 0.31 -29.14
CA ASN A 175 3.19 1.08 -30.34
C ASN A 175 1.98 2.00 -30.12
N VAL A 176 1.01 1.54 -29.33
CA VAL A 176 -0.18 2.32 -28.94
C VAL A 176 0.21 3.47 -28.00
N PHE A 177 1.16 3.22 -27.10
CA PHE A 177 1.66 4.24 -26.20
C PHE A 177 2.52 5.29 -26.92
N ILE A 178 3.45 4.86 -27.77
CA ILE A 178 4.37 5.75 -28.51
C ILE A 178 3.59 6.70 -29.44
N SER A 179 2.59 6.21 -30.16
CA SER A 179 1.77 7.05 -31.06
C SER A 179 1.00 8.14 -30.30
N SER A 180 0.48 7.80 -29.11
CA SER A 180 -0.21 8.75 -28.23
C SER A 180 0.75 9.77 -27.61
N LEU A 181 1.97 9.33 -27.28
CA LEU A 181 3.01 10.16 -26.68
C LEU A 181 3.64 11.12 -27.70
N GLN A 182 3.93 10.66 -28.92
CA GLN A 182 4.43 11.49 -30.02
C GLN A 182 3.47 12.63 -30.33
N LYS A 183 2.17 12.33 -30.44
CA LYS A 183 1.14 13.33 -30.72
C LYS A 183 1.07 14.44 -29.67
N LYS A 184 1.27 14.10 -28.38
CA LYS A 184 1.34 15.08 -27.28
C LYS A 184 2.63 15.90 -27.29
N VAL A 185 3.77 15.28 -27.64
CA VAL A 185 5.06 15.97 -27.74
C VAL A 185 5.01 17.00 -28.88
N GLU A 186 4.42 16.64 -30.02
CA GLU A 186 4.22 17.55 -31.16
C GLU A 186 3.30 18.74 -30.83
N GLU A 187 2.25 18.50 -30.04
CA GLU A 187 1.35 19.54 -29.52
C GLU A 187 2.05 20.49 -28.54
N ALA A 188 2.79 19.94 -27.56
CA ALA A 188 3.51 20.74 -26.56
C ALA A 188 4.64 21.60 -27.17
N LEU A 189 5.28 21.09 -28.23
CA LEU A 189 6.33 21.80 -28.96
C LEU A 189 5.80 22.71 -30.07
N LYS A 190 4.46 22.84 -30.23
CA LYS A 190 3.79 23.68 -31.25
C LYS A 190 4.22 23.37 -32.70
N LEU A 191 4.55 22.10 -32.99
CA LEU A 191 5.10 21.70 -34.29
C LEU A 191 4.02 21.44 -35.36
N VAL A 192 2.73 21.49 -34.99
CA VAL A 192 1.59 21.23 -35.89
C VAL A 192 0.58 22.40 -35.84
N PRO A 193 0.03 22.84 -36.99
CA PRO A 193 -1.01 23.88 -37.03
C PRO A 193 -2.26 23.48 -36.24
N ALA A 194 -2.85 24.44 -35.51
CA ALA A 194 -4.03 24.23 -34.65
C ALA A 194 -5.27 23.67 -35.39
N GLU A 195 -5.31 23.79 -36.71
CA GLU A 195 -6.41 23.41 -37.60
C GLU A 195 -6.50 21.88 -37.81
N SER A 196 -5.38 21.16 -37.67
CA SER A 196 -5.28 19.70 -37.82
C SER A 196 -5.95 18.91 -36.69
N PHE A 197 -6.36 19.58 -35.62
CA PHE A 197 -6.88 18.97 -34.39
C PHE A 197 -8.42 18.99 -34.29
N SER A 198 -9.12 19.38 -35.36
CA SER A 198 -10.58 19.53 -35.40
C SER A 198 -11.37 18.24 -35.10
N GLY A 199 -10.75 17.06 -35.17
CA GLY A 199 -11.37 15.76 -34.89
C GLY A 199 -11.44 15.35 -33.42
N LEU A 200 -10.78 16.06 -32.48
CA LEU A 200 -10.74 15.70 -31.06
C LEU A 200 -11.50 16.66 -30.14
N LYS A 201 -12.59 17.29 -30.62
CA LYS A 201 -13.58 17.82 -29.68
C LYS A 201 -14.33 16.64 -29.07
N ARG A 202 -13.82 16.12 -27.94
CA ARG A 202 -14.51 15.15 -27.08
C ARG A 202 -15.97 15.59 -26.96
N LYS A 203 -16.93 14.76 -27.42
CA LYS A 203 -18.29 14.86 -26.89
C LYS A 203 -18.17 14.65 -25.39
N ARG A 204 -18.49 15.71 -24.65
CA ARG A 204 -18.54 15.70 -23.19
C ARG A 204 -19.43 14.51 -22.76
N PRO A 205 -18.99 13.66 -21.82
CA PRO A 205 -19.84 12.59 -21.33
C PRO A 205 -21.09 13.22 -20.68
N THR A 206 -22.26 12.65 -20.92
CA THR A 206 -23.59 13.19 -20.55
C THR A 206 -23.72 13.65 -19.09
N TRP A 207 -22.92 13.11 -18.16
CA TRP A 207 -22.91 13.54 -16.75
C TRP A 207 -22.19 14.87 -16.50
N SER A 208 -21.30 15.32 -17.39
CA SER A 208 -20.68 16.65 -17.31
C SER A 208 -21.67 17.79 -17.62
N GLU A 209 -22.89 17.44 -18.04
CA GLU A 209 -24.06 18.33 -18.11
C GLU A 209 -24.87 18.37 -16.80
N MET A 210 -24.58 17.53 -15.80
CA MET A 210 -25.19 17.64 -14.47
C MET A 210 -24.67 18.92 -13.80
N LYS A 211 -25.48 19.98 -13.87
CA LYS A 211 -25.19 21.32 -13.36
C LYS A 211 -25.27 21.34 -11.83
N LEU A 212 -24.23 20.88 -11.14
CA LEU A 212 -23.99 21.33 -9.77
C LEU A 212 -23.32 22.71 -9.83
N GLY A 213 -24.15 23.76 -9.80
CA GLY A 213 -23.68 25.15 -9.76
C GLY A 213 -23.63 25.87 -11.10
N ARG A 214 -23.82 27.20 -11.04
CA ARG A 214 -23.97 28.11 -12.20
C ARG A 214 -22.64 28.51 -12.87
N LYS A 215 -21.50 27.95 -12.46
CA LYS A 215 -20.18 28.35 -12.95
C LYS A 215 -19.68 27.38 -14.03
N LYS A 216 -19.14 27.93 -15.11
CA LYS A 216 -18.53 27.15 -16.20
C LYS A 216 -17.30 26.45 -15.62
N ARG A 217 -17.28 25.12 -15.64
CA ARG A 217 -16.13 24.32 -15.20
C ARG A 217 -15.01 24.45 -16.22
N ASP A 218 -13.83 24.80 -15.74
CA ASP A 218 -12.63 24.87 -16.57
C ASP A 218 -12.02 23.46 -16.76
N PHE A 219 -11.02 23.36 -17.63
CA PHE A 219 -10.37 22.09 -17.95
C PHE A 219 -9.77 21.43 -16.70
N VAL A 220 -9.16 22.24 -15.84
CA VAL A 220 -8.58 21.82 -14.56
C VAL A 220 -9.66 21.28 -13.63
N ASP A 221 -10.79 21.97 -13.48
CA ASP A 221 -11.93 21.49 -12.67
C ASP A 221 -12.43 20.13 -13.15
N THR A 222 -12.39 19.90 -14.46
CA THR A 222 -12.85 18.64 -15.06
C THR A 222 -11.91 17.49 -14.72
N ILE A 223 -10.59 17.74 -14.73
CA ILE A 223 -9.57 16.77 -14.32
C ILE A 223 -9.67 16.48 -12.83
N LEU A 224 -9.74 17.51 -12.00
CA LEU A 224 -9.84 17.36 -10.55
C LEU A 224 -11.10 16.58 -10.14
N ILE A 225 -12.24 16.83 -10.80
CA ILE A 225 -13.47 16.08 -10.54
C ILE A 225 -13.35 14.62 -10.99
N SER A 226 -12.63 14.33 -12.08
CA SER A 226 -12.37 12.93 -12.45
C SER A 226 -11.46 12.23 -11.45
N GLU A 227 -10.43 12.92 -10.94
CA GLU A 227 -9.49 12.38 -9.95
C GLU A 227 -10.17 12.12 -8.61
N ILE A 228 -10.95 13.08 -8.11
CA ILE A 228 -11.71 12.91 -6.87
C ILE A 228 -12.64 11.69 -6.96
N LYS A 229 -13.28 11.45 -8.10
CA LYS A 229 -14.16 10.28 -8.31
C LYS A 229 -13.40 8.96 -8.49
N GLU A 230 -12.16 9.01 -8.99
CA GLU A 230 -11.27 7.85 -9.05
C GLU A 230 -10.77 7.48 -7.65
N GLU A 231 -10.59 8.47 -6.77
CA GLU A 231 -10.15 8.31 -5.38
C GLU A 231 -11.30 8.04 -4.40
N GLU A 232 -12.53 8.49 -4.71
CA GLU A 232 -13.76 8.30 -3.89
C GLU A 232 -13.96 6.87 -3.38
N PRO A 233 -13.80 5.82 -4.20
CA PRO A 233 -13.98 4.45 -3.73
C PRO A 233 -12.91 4.03 -2.71
N GLU A 234 -11.71 4.63 -2.72
CA GLU A 234 -10.64 4.29 -1.78
C GLU A 234 -10.90 4.86 -0.38
N TRP A 235 -11.56 6.02 -0.26
CA TRP A 235 -11.86 6.65 1.04
C TRP A 235 -13.32 6.53 1.50
N VAL A 236 -14.23 6.02 0.65
CA VAL A 236 -15.62 5.68 1.00
C VAL A 236 -15.79 4.17 1.28
N ASN A 237 -14.77 3.35 1.02
CA ASN A 237 -14.84 1.92 1.27
C ASN A 237 -14.58 1.56 2.75
N TYR A 238 -15.67 1.32 3.47
CA TYR A 238 -15.68 0.88 4.87
C TYR A 238 -15.73 -0.65 5.03
N ASP A 239 -15.53 -1.46 3.99
CA ASP A 239 -15.65 -2.94 4.08
C ASP A 239 -14.72 -3.50 5.19
N GLN A 240 -13.52 -2.92 5.35
CA GLN A 240 -12.57 -3.33 6.39
C GLN A 240 -13.02 -2.91 7.79
N ASP A 241 -13.59 -1.71 7.92
CA ASP A 241 -14.11 -1.20 9.19
C ASP A 241 -15.37 -1.97 9.60
N GLU A 242 -16.23 -2.32 8.64
CA GLU A 242 -17.41 -3.17 8.83
C GLU A 242 -17.02 -4.54 9.39
N VAL A 243 -15.99 -5.17 8.81
CA VAL A 243 -15.46 -6.45 9.29
C VAL A 243 -14.90 -6.31 10.70
N THR A 244 -14.13 -5.25 10.98
CA THR A 244 -13.56 -4.99 12.30
C THR A 244 -14.65 -4.86 13.37
N VAL A 245 -15.70 -4.09 13.07
CA VAL A 245 -16.84 -3.90 13.99
C VAL A 245 -17.59 -5.21 14.19
N LYS A 246 -17.81 -6.00 13.13
CA LYS A 246 -18.46 -7.31 13.24
C LYS A 246 -17.68 -8.27 14.13
N PHE A 247 -16.36 -8.33 13.99
CA PHE A 247 -15.52 -9.16 14.85
C PHE A 247 -15.56 -8.69 16.30
N GLN A 248 -15.43 -7.39 16.55
CA GLN A 248 -15.53 -6.85 17.92
C GLN A 248 -16.87 -7.18 18.59
N ILE A 249 -17.97 -7.07 17.85
CA ILE A 249 -19.30 -7.45 18.35
C ILE A 249 -19.36 -8.96 18.60
N ALA A 250 -18.89 -9.78 17.66
CA ALA A 250 -18.89 -11.23 17.82
C ALA A 250 -18.11 -11.68 19.04
N ASP A 251 -16.91 -11.13 19.26
CA ASP A 251 -16.08 -11.40 20.44
C ASP A 251 -16.79 -10.98 21.73
N SER A 252 -17.42 -9.79 21.74
CA SER A 252 -18.16 -9.32 22.92
C SER A 252 -19.37 -10.21 23.27
N ILE A 253 -20.09 -10.71 22.26
CA ILE A 253 -21.22 -11.64 22.45
C ILE A 253 -20.70 -12.97 22.97
N PHE A 254 -19.60 -13.47 22.42
CA PHE A 254 -19.00 -14.72 22.85
C PHE A 254 -18.55 -14.64 24.32
N ASP A 255 -17.84 -13.57 24.70
CA ASP A 255 -17.44 -13.34 26.09
C ASP A 255 -18.64 -13.23 27.03
N TYR A 256 -19.73 -12.59 26.60
CA TYR A 256 -20.97 -12.53 27.37
C TYR A 256 -21.56 -13.92 27.61
N LEU A 257 -21.68 -14.74 26.56
CA LEU A 257 -22.22 -16.10 26.66
C LEU A 257 -21.35 -17.03 27.53
N VAL A 258 -20.03 -16.91 27.42
CA VAL A 258 -19.08 -17.66 28.26
C VAL A 258 -19.23 -17.25 29.73
N ASN A 259 -19.33 -15.95 30.01
CA ASN A 259 -19.54 -15.49 31.38
C ASN A 259 -20.90 -15.94 31.95
N ASP A 260 -21.97 -15.89 31.15
CA ASP A 260 -23.29 -16.32 31.58
C ASP A 260 -23.33 -17.83 31.89
N THR A 261 -22.74 -18.66 31.03
CA THR A 261 -22.60 -20.10 31.29
C THR A 261 -21.76 -20.40 32.53
N VAL A 262 -20.65 -19.69 32.74
CA VAL A 262 -19.84 -19.82 33.96
C VAL A 262 -20.65 -19.46 35.21
N ASN A 263 -21.44 -18.39 35.17
CA ASN A 263 -22.28 -17.97 36.28
C ASN A 263 -23.38 -18.99 36.57
N LEU A 264 -24.04 -19.51 35.52
CA LEU A 264 -25.07 -20.54 35.66
C LEU A 264 -24.50 -21.81 36.30
N ILE A 265 -23.31 -22.26 35.88
CA ILE A 265 -22.62 -23.41 36.49
C ILE A 265 -22.30 -23.13 37.98
N LYS A 266 -21.82 -21.93 38.31
CA LYS A 266 -21.57 -21.54 39.71
C LYS A 266 -22.84 -21.56 40.55
N ASP A 267 -23.95 -21.10 40.02
CA ASP A 267 -25.24 -21.06 40.72
C ASP A 267 -25.84 -22.46 40.91
N LEU A 268 -25.73 -23.34 39.90
CA LEU A 268 -26.10 -24.75 40.04
C LEU A 268 -25.27 -25.44 41.12
N LYS A 269 -23.96 -25.19 41.15
CA LYS A 269 -23.07 -25.73 42.17
C LYS A 269 -23.48 -25.26 43.58
N LYS A 270 -23.80 -23.97 43.77
CA LYS A 270 -24.30 -23.44 45.05
C LYS A 270 -25.62 -24.08 45.48
N LYS A 271 -26.59 -24.23 44.57
CA LYS A 271 -27.88 -24.88 44.85
C LYS A 271 -27.73 -26.36 45.23
N SER A 272 -26.79 -27.08 44.61
CA SER A 272 -26.48 -28.47 44.94
C SER A 272 -25.96 -28.64 46.38
N TYR A 273 -25.06 -27.76 46.84
CA TYR A 273 -24.59 -27.77 48.24
C TYR A 273 -25.69 -27.45 49.26
N LEU A 274 -26.62 -26.54 48.93
CA LEU A 274 -27.79 -26.24 49.77
C LEU A 274 -28.77 -27.41 49.86
N PHE A 275 -28.89 -28.21 48.80
CA PHE A 275 -29.76 -29.39 48.78
C PHE A 275 -29.18 -30.54 49.64
N ILE A 276 -27.86 -30.72 49.65
CA ILE A 276 -27.17 -31.73 50.46
C ILE A 276 -27.18 -31.34 51.95
N GLY A 277 -27.05 -30.05 52.29
CA GLY A 277 -27.09 -29.56 53.67
C GLY A 277 -28.47 -29.58 54.34
N ASN A 278 -29.56 -29.71 53.58
CA ASN A 278 -30.93 -29.83 54.09
C ASN A 278 -31.41 -31.30 54.21
N MET A 279 -30.58 -32.28 53.82
CA MET A 279 -30.87 -33.72 53.91
C MET A 279 -30.17 -34.42 55.09
N THR A 280 -29.50 -33.66 55.96
CA THR A 280 -28.97 -34.09 57.26
C THR A 280 -29.72 -33.40 58.38
#